data_AF-A0A3M7B868-F1
#
_entry.id   AF-A0A3M7B868-F1
#
_cell.length_a   1.000
_cell.length_b   1.000
_cell.length_c   1.000
_cell.angle_alpha   90.00
_cell.angle_beta   90.00
_cell.angle_gamma   90.00
#
_symmetry.space_group_name_H-M   'P 1'
#
loop_
_entity.id
_entity.type
_entity.pdbx_description
1 polymer ?
#
loop_
_entity_poly.entity_id
_entity_poly.type
_entity_poly.pdbx_seq_one_letter_code
_entity_poly.pdbx_strand_id
1 'polypeptide(L)'
;MKTATLFAALAATAVASPLSKRGVTENEVENGECRTYTFIFARGSTEIGNMGETVGPATCNALKKKYGDNEVACQGVGGAYTAGLAQNALPDGTTQGALNEAKKMFNDAHSNCPNTIITAGGYSQGAAVMTGSVGELDDDVKSTVAGVVLYGDTRNKQENGGSKEPLLAEMIASPILTSPLFLVPGYPKDQVKVYCAATDGVCGGALLVTAGHLTYMDDVSDAADWLEGKISSAGSSTSSSSDASSSGAASSSSSPGSSGSGLGSLFGGGF
;
A
#
# COMPACT_ATOMS: atom_id res chain seq x y z
N MET A 1 -9.57 40.16 60.51
CA MET A 1 -10.06 39.41 59.33
C MET A 1 -9.59 40.13 58.08
N LYS A 2 -8.61 39.58 57.35
CA LYS A 2 -8.25 39.95 55.96
C LYS A 2 -7.36 38.81 55.43
N THR A 3 -7.98 37.82 54.80
CA THR A 3 -7.30 36.74 54.08
C THR A 3 -7.14 37.17 52.62
N ALA A 4 -5.90 37.21 52.14
CA ALA A 4 -5.58 37.49 50.74
C ALA A 4 -5.55 36.18 49.96
N THR A 5 -6.37 36.09 48.92
CA THR A 5 -6.44 34.91 48.03
C THR A 5 -5.52 35.14 46.84
N LEU A 6 -4.50 34.28 46.70
CA LEU A 6 -3.56 34.26 45.58
C LEU A 6 -4.18 33.43 44.44
N PHE A 7 -4.43 34.05 43.28
CA PHE A 7 -4.81 33.34 42.06
C PHE A 7 -3.54 32.92 41.31
N ALA A 8 -3.31 31.60 41.17
CA ALA A 8 -2.30 31.06 40.29
C ALA A 8 -2.88 30.98 38.86
N ALA A 9 -2.30 31.73 37.93
CA ALA A 9 -2.63 31.66 36.51
C ALA A 9 -1.88 30.48 35.86
N LEU A 10 -2.62 29.47 35.39
CA LEU A 10 -2.08 28.35 34.63
C LEU A 10 -1.89 28.80 33.17
N ALA A 11 -0.64 29.04 32.76
CA ALA A 11 -0.31 29.37 31.38
C ALA A 11 -0.39 28.11 30.52
N ALA A 12 -1.43 28.00 29.67
CA ALA A 12 -1.50 26.97 28.64
C ALA A 12 -0.59 27.35 27.47
N THR A 13 0.52 26.64 27.31
CA THR A 13 1.36 26.75 26.11
C THR A 13 0.69 26.00 24.97
N ALA A 14 0.14 26.73 24.00
CA ALA A 14 -0.27 26.16 22.72
C ALA A 14 1.00 25.71 21.96
N VAL A 15 1.24 24.41 21.88
CA VAL A 15 2.20 23.85 20.93
C VAL A 15 1.59 24.00 19.53
N ALA A 16 2.09 24.96 18.76
CA ALA A 16 1.79 25.00 17.34
C ALA A 16 2.53 23.83 16.69
N SER A 17 1.84 22.74 16.40
CA SER A 17 2.37 21.72 15.49
C SER A 17 2.65 22.41 14.17
N PRO A 18 3.86 22.28 13.58
CA PRO A 18 4.08 22.79 12.24
C PRO A 18 3.04 22.16 11.32
N LEU A 19 2.35 22.98 10.52
CA LEU A 19 1.56 22.49 9.39
C LEU A 19 2.48 21.56 8.60
N SER A 20 2.21 20.26 8.62
CA SER A 20 2.99 19.26 7.88
C SER A 20 3.00 19.72 6.42
N LYS A 21 4.19 20.15 5.96
CA LYS A 21 4.37 20.73 4.63
C LYS A 21 4.00 19.63 3.64
N ARG A 22 3.10 19.89 2.68
CA ARG A 22 2.92 19.00 1.52
C ARG A 22 4.28 18.88 0.82
N GLY A 23 5.00 17.79 1.07
CA GLY A 23 6.23 17.49 0.36
C GLY A 23 5.89 17.10 -1.07
N VAL A 24 6.30 17.93 -2.03
CA VAL A 24 6.24 17.56 -3.46
C VAL A 24 7.29 16.48 -3.80
N THR A 25 8.26 16.32 -2.90
CA THR A 25 9.27 15.26 -2.93
C THR A 25 9.28 14.55 -1.58
N GLU A 26 9.10 13.24 -1.56
CA GLU A 26 9.15 12.37 -0.39
C GLU A 26 10.01 11.14 -0.69
N ASN A 27 10.98 10.84 0.17
CA ASN A 27 11.99 9.80 -0.05
C ASN A 27 12.17 8.88 1.18
N GLU A 28 11.13 8.73 2.02
CA GLU A 28 11.27 8.03 3.31
C GLU A 28 11.68 6.55 3.11
N VAL A 29 11.23 5.88 2.04
CA VAL A 29 11.66 4.50 1.71
C VAL A 29 13.10 4.46 1.20
N GLU A 30 13.47 5.36 0.28
CA GLU A 30 14.85 5.44 -0.25
C GLU A 30 15.87 5.80 0.84
N ASN A 31 15.44 6.58 1.84
CA ASN A 31 16.25 6.92 3.02
C ASN A 31 16.33 5.79 4.06
N GLY A 32 15.59 4.69 3.88
CA GLY A 32 15.55 3.56 4.82
C GLY A 32 14.75 3.85 6.10
N GLU A 33 13.83 4.82 6.07
CA GLU A 33 13.00 5.18 7.22
C GLU A 33 11.81 4.22 7.35
N CYS A 34 11.95 3.20 8.20
CA CYS A 34 10.85 2.27 8.45
C CYS A 34 9.78 2.86 9.35
N ARG A 35 8.53 2.72 8.88
CA ARG A 35 7.31 3.08 9.59
C ARG A 35 6.34 1.90 9.50
N THR A 36 5.30 1.91 10.32
CA THR A 36 4.28 0.84 10.33
C THR A 36 3.55 0.73 8.99
N TYR A 37 3.34 1.86 8.33
CA TYR A 37 2.68 1.95 7.04
C TYR A 37 3.57 2.65 6.02
N THR A 38 3.55 2.19 4.77
CA THR A 38 4.23 2.84 3.66
C THR A 38 3.22 3.21 2.58
N PHE A 39 3.30 4.43 2.07
CA PHE A 39 2.53 4.90 0.92
C PHE A 39 3.47 5.24 -0.24
N ILE A 40 3.42 4.44 -1.31
CA ILE A 40 4.23 4.66 -2.53
C ILE A 40 3.36 5.31 -3.60
N PHE A 41 3.81 6.42 -4.18
CA PHE A 41 3.00 7.20 -5.11
C PHE A 41 3.72 7.55 -6.41
N ALA A 42 3.03 7.40 -7.55
CA ALA A 42 3.48 7.89 -8.85
C ALA A 42 2.63 9.10 -9.28
N ARG A 43 3.27 10.25 -9.42
CA ARG A 43 2.64 11.52 -9.81
C ARG A 43 2.10 11.55 -11.24
N GLY A 44 1.31 12.55 -11.58
CA GLY A 44 0.83 12.81 -12.94
C GLY A 44 1.89 13.46 -13.82
N SER A 45 1.66 13.43 -15.14
CA SER A 45 2.57 14.07 -16.08
C SER A 45 2.75 15.56 -15.76
N THR A 46 3.98 16.06 -15.94
CA THR A 46 4.42 17.45 -15.69
C THR A 46 4.41 17.92 -14.24
N GLU A 47 3.91 17.14 -13.29
CA GLU A 47 4.03 17.49 -11.88
C GLU A 47 5.50 17.49 -11.44
N ILE A 48 5.84 18.40 -10.54
CA ILE A 48 7.20 18.54 -10.00
C ILE A 48 7.47 17.56 -8.86
N GLY A 49 8.74 17.37 -8.50
CA GLY A 49 9.15 16.44 -7.46
C GLY A 49 8.87 14.98 -7.83
N ASN A 50 8.67 14.11 -6.85
CA ASN A 50 8.32 12.69 -7.08
C ASN A 50 6.90 12.33 -6.60
N MET A 51 6.30 13.13 -5.72
CA MET A 51 4.91 13.00 -5.27
C MET A 51 3.94 13.83 -6.11
N GLY A 52 4.44 14.88 -6.79
CA GLY A 52 3.61 15.88 -7.44
C GLY A 52 3.13 16.97 -6.48
N GLU A 53 2.27 17.87 -6.95
CA GLU A 53 1.73 18.98 -6.13
C GLU A 53 0.29 18.73 -5.71
N THR A 54 -0.35 17.74 -6.33
CA THR A 54 -1.76 17.47 -6.18
C THR A 54 -2.05 16.26 -5.29
N VAL A 55 -2.64 15.20 -5.84
CA VAL A 55 -3.29 14.13 -5.06
C VAL A 55 -2.29 13.26 -4.31
N GLY A 56 -1.03 13.20 -4.75
CA GLY A 56 0.04 12.47 -4.07
C GLY A 56 0.29 12.98 -2.64
N PRO A 57 0.78 14.24 -2.47
CA PRO A 57 0.96 14.81 -1.14
C PRO A 57 -0.36 14.88 -0.36
N ALA A 58 -1.49 15.10 -1.03
CA ALA A 58 -2.80 15.13 -0.37
C ALA A 58 -3.16 13.80 0.29
N THR A 59 -2.98 12.68 -0.42
CA THR A 59 -3.27 11.33 0.07
C THR A 59 -2.29 10.93 1.17
N CYS A 60 -0.99 11.18 0.98
CA CYS A 60 0.04 10.96 2.01
C CYS A 60 -0.32 11.69 3.32
N ASN A 61 -0.66 12.98 3.24
CA ASN A 61 -1.04 13.76 4.43
C ASN A 61 -2.34 13.27 5.08
N ALA A 62 -3.31 12.80 4.29
CA ALA A 62 -4.54 12.23 4.84
C ALA A 62 -4.26 10.95 5.63
N LEU A 63 -3.36 10.08 5.15
CA LEU A 63 -2.90 8.90 5.89
C LEU A 63 -2.11 9.29 7.14
N LYS A 64 -1.15 10.21 7.04
CA LYS A 64 -0.39 10.75 8.18
C LYS A 64 -1.31 11.37 9.24
N LYS A 65 -2.40 12.04 8.82
CA LYS A 65 -3.41 12.57 9.75
C LYS A 65 -4.20 11.48 10.49
N LYS A 66 -4.44 10.33 9.86
CA LYS A 66 -5.17 9.21 10.47
C LYS A 66 -4.31 8.44 11.46
N TYR A 67 -3.07 8.13 11.09
CA TYR A 67 -2.20 7.24 11.85
C TYR A 67 -1.13 7.95 12.68
N GLY A 68 -0.77 9.17 12.31
CA GLY A 68 0.33 9.95 12.88
C GLY A 68 1.50 10.09 11.91
N ASP A 69 2.18 11.24 11.94
CA ASP A 69 3.29 11.56 11.03
C ASP A 69 4.44 10.55 11.13
N ASN A 70 4.64 9.95 12.31
CA ASN A 70 5.68 8.95 12.58
C ASN A 70 5.24 7.50 12.28
N GLU A 71 4.01 7.28 11.83
CA GLU A 71 3.49 5.93 11.53
C GLU A 71 3.43 5.64 10.03
N VAL A 72 3.48 6.69 9.20
CA VAL A 72 3.37 6.56 7.74
C VAL A 72 4.63 7.08 7.07
N ALA A 73 5.31 6.22 6.30
CA ALA A 73 6.33 6.60 5.33
C ALA A 73 5.66 6.94 3.99
N CYS A 74 6.07 8.02 3.34
CA CYS A 74 5.67 8.40 2.01
C CYS A 74 6.88 8.35 1.07
N GLN A 75 6.69 7.75 -0.09
CA GLN A 75 7.72 7.61 -1.11
C GLN A 75 7.14 7.94 -2.48
N GLY A 76 7.72 8.92 -3.16
CA GLY A 76 7.38 9.17 -4.56
C GLY A 76 8.23 8.32 -5.50
N VAL A 77 7.65 7.88 -6.61
CA VAL A 77 8.41 7.24 -7.69
C VAL A 77 9.17 8.34 -8.45
N GLY A 78 10.49 8.36 -8.28
CA GLY A 78 11.41 9.31 -8.89
C GLY A 78 12.31 8.66 -9.95
N GLY A 79 13.60 9.00 -9.92
CA GLY A 79 14.62 8.37 -10.76
C GLY A 79 14.29 8.46 -12.26
N ALA A 80 14.26 7.30 -12.93
CA ALA A 80 13.88 7.20 -14.34
C ALA A 80 12.42 7.61 -14.64
N TYR A 81 11.56 7.79 -13.63
CA TYR A 81 10.20 8.31 -13.80
C TYR A 81 10.17 9.85 -13.83
N THR A 82 10.36 10.40 -15.03
CA THR A 82 10.40 11.84 -15.28
C THR A 82 9.02 12.48 -15.49
N ALA A 83 7.94 11.69 -15.53
CA ALA A 83 6.56 12.13 -15.73
C ALA A 83 6.36 13.01 -16.99
N GLY A 84 7.06 12.70 -18.09
CA GLY A 84 6.88 13.44 -19.34
C GLY A 84 5.57 13.12 -20.05
N LEU A 85 5.06 14.06 -20.85
CA LEU A 85 3.77 13.89 -21.56
C LEU A 85 3.84 12.85 -22.70
N ALA A 86 4.93 12.83 -23.46
CA ALA A 86 5.06 11.98 -24.65
C ALA A 86 5.04 10.48 -24.29
N GLN A 87 5.49 10.14 -23.09
CA GLN A 87 5.56 8.79 -22.56
C GLN A 87 4.17 8.15 -22.39
N ASN A 88 3.09 8.94 -22.30
CA ASN A 88 1.72 8.42 -22.26
C ASN A 88 1.31 7.68 -23.54
N ALA A 89 1.97 7.96 -24.66
CA ALA A 89 1.67 7.32 -25.94
C ALA A 89 2.39 5.97 -26.12
N LEU A 90 3.22 5.57 -25.15
CA LEU A 90 3.87 4.25 -25.16
C LEU A 90 2.86 3.13 -24.85
N PRO A 91 3.13 1.88 -25.24
CA PRO A 91 2.19 0.76 -25.09
C PRO A 91 1.63 0.58 -23.67
N ASP A 92 2.47 0.80 -22.65
CA ASP A 92 2.10 0.65 -21.24
C ASP A 92 1.65 1.97 -20.60
N GLY A 93 1.48 3.03 -21.40
CA GLY A 93 1.15 4.38 -20.92
C GLY A 93 2.30 5.09 -20.17
N THR A 94 3.48 4.48 -20.11
CA THR A 94 4.69 5.01 -19.46
C THR A 94 5.94 4.31 -20.01
N THR A 95 7.12 4.60 -19.46
CA THR A 95 8.39 3.96 -19.84
C THR A 95 8.68 2.73 -18.98
N GLN A 96 9.42 1.76 -19.54
CA GLN A 96 9.95 0.63 -18.75
C GLN A 96 10.82 1.11 -17.57
N GLY A 97 11.56 2.22 -17.74
CA GLY A 97 12.33 2.82 -16.65
C GLY A 97 11.45 3.23 -15.48
N ALA A 98 10.29 3.84 -15.73
CA ALA A 98 9.33 4.20 -14.69
C ALA A 98 8.74 2.97 -13.97
N LEU A 99 8.42 1.92 -14.73
CA LEU A 99 7.94 0.65 -14.15
C LEU A 99 9.00 0.02 -13.25
N ASN A 100 10.26 0.04 -13.68
CA ASN A 100 11.37 -0.51 -12.90
C ASN A 100 11.65 0.30 -11.63
N GLU A 101 11.55 1.63 -11.67
CA GLU A 101 11.67 2.48 -10.47
C GLU A 101 10.53 2.22 -9.48
N ALA A 102 9.29 2.10 -9.96
CA ALA A 102 8.17 1.76 -9.09
C ALA A 102 8.38 0.39 -8.43
N LYS A 103 8.72 -0.64 -9.22
CA LYS A 103 9.07 -1.98 -8.68
C LYS A 103 10.21 -1.91 -7.68
N LYS A 104 11.24 -1.10 -7.92
CA LYS A 104 12.33 -0.87 -6.97
C LYS A 104 11.79 -0.31 -5.65
N MET A 105 10.93 0.70 -5.65
CA MET A 105 10.37 1.25 -4.41
C MET A 105 9.60 0.21 -3.59
N PHE A 106 8.81 -0.66 -4.24
CA PHE A 106 8.10 -1.75 -3.56
C PHE A 106 9.08 -2.77 -2.94
N ASN A 107 10.09 -3.19 -3.71
CA ASN A 107 11.11 -4.12 -3.24
C ASN A 107 11.95 -3.53 -2.09
N ASP A 108 12.30 -2.24 -2.17
CA ASP A 108 13.05 -1.54 -1.12
C ASP A 108 12.21 -1.44 0.16
N ALA A 109 10.93 -1.08 0.06
CA ALA A 109 10.03 -1.04 1.21
C ALA A 109 9.88 -2.41 1.87
N HIS A 110 9.68 -3.47 1.06
CA HIS A 110 9.57 -4.84 1.55
C HIS A 110 10.86 -5.32 2.22
N SER A 111 12.02 -5.09 1.59
CA SER A 111 13.31 -5.59 2.06
C SER A 111 13.82 -4.83 3.28
N ASN A 112 13.70 -3.51 3.28
CA ASN A 112 14.22 -2.65 4.37
C ASN A 112 13.27 -2.67 5.57
N CYS A 113 11.97 -2.80 5.33
CA CYS A 113 10.93 -2.69 6.35
C CYS A 113 9.94 -3.86 6.27
N PRO A 114 10.36 -5.10 6.61
CA PRO A 114 9.58 -6.32 6.34
C PRO A 114 8.22 -6.41 7.04
N ASN A 115 7.99 -5.57 8.05
CA ASN A 115 6.72 -5.50 8.78
C ASN A 115 5.81 -4.35 8.31
N THR A 116 6.25 -3.53 7.35
CA THR A 116 5.43 -2.42 6.85
C THR A 116 4.26 -2.96 6.05
N ILE A 117 3.08 -2.34 6.21
CA ILE A 117 1.96 -2.57 5.31
C ILE A 117 2.04 -1.53 4.20
N ILE A 118 2.18 -1.97 2.96
CA ILE A 118 2.32 -1.09 1.81
C ILE A 118 0.94 -0.74 1.27
N THR A 119 0.71 0.54 1.03
CA THR A 119 -0.34 1.06 0.17
C THR A 119 0.30 1.82 -0.98
N ALA A 120 -0.41 1.93 -2.09
CA ALA A 120 0.11 2.66 -3.23
C ALA A 120 -0.95 3.53 -3.90
N GLY A 121 -0.49 4.48 -4.71
CA GLY A 121 -1.38 5.19 -5.59
C GLY A 121 -0.71 5.80 -6.81
N GLY A 122 -1.51 6.15 -7.79
CA GLY A 122 -1.04 6.79 -9.01
C GLY A 122 -2.06 7.78 -9.53
N TYR A 123 -1.58 8.84 -10.18
CA TYR A 123 -2.44 9.82 -10.86
C TYR A 123 -2.08 9.94 -12.33
N SER A 124 -3.07 9.91 -13.23
CA SER A 124 -2.86 10.08 -14.67
C SER A 124 -1.84 9.07 -15.22
N GLN A 125 -0.71 9.51 -15.77
CA GLN A 125 0.41 8.63 -16.15
C GLN A 125 0.90 7.75 -15.00
N GLY A 126 0.93 8.27 -13.77
CA GLY A 126 1.35 7.51 -12.59
C GLY A 126 0.42 6.35 -12.25
N ALA A 127 -0.86 6.42 -12.64
CA ALA A 127 -1.76 5.27 -12.53
C ALA A 127 -1.34 4.12 -13.47
N ALA A 128 -0.87 4.44 -14.68
CA ALA A 128 -0.26 3.45 -15.57
C ALA A 128 1.02 2.84 -14.99
N VAL A 129 1.85 3.67 -14.33
CA VAL A 129 3.05 3.19 -13.62
C VAL A 129 2.68 2.17 -12.55
N MET A 130 1.65 2.44 -11.73
CA MET A 130 1.20 1.50 -10.70
C MET A 130 0.59 0.23 -11.30
N THR A 131 -0.24 0.38 -12.34
CA THR A 131 -0.87 -0.75 -13.05
C THR A 131 0.16 -1.71 -13.62
N GLY A 132 1.20 -1.19 -14.28
CA GLY A 132 2.27 -2.00 -14.88
C GLY A 132 3.34 -2.49 -13.91
N SER A 133 3.37 -2.02 -12.66
CA SER A 133 4.40 -2.42 -11.68
C SER A 133 3.86 -3.38 -10.63
N VAL A 134 2.74 -3.05 -9.96
CA VAL A 134 2.20 -3.84 -8.84
C VAL A 134 1.84 -5.27 -9.27
N GLY A 135 1.28 -5.39 -10.47
CA GLY A 135 0.91 -6.68 -11.07
C GLY A 135 2.08 -7.64 -11.31
N GLU A 136 3.25 -7.08 -11.59
CA GLU A 136 4.48 -7.79 -11.94
C GLU A 136 5.42 -8.03 -10.75
N LEU A 137 5.04 -7.60 -9.55
CA LEU A 137 5.83 -7.90 -8.35
C LEU A 137 5.84 -9.40 -8.07
N ASP A 138 6.93 -9.88 -7.47
CA ASP A 138 7.00 -11.21 -6.88
C ASP A 138 5.93 -11.35 -5.78
N ASP A 139 5.40 -12.56 -5.60
CA ASP A 139 4.22 -12.79 -4.77
C ASP A 139 4.43 -12.42 -3.29
N ASP A 140 5.65 -12.52 -2.78
CA ASP A 140 6.03 -12.11 -1.42
C ASP A 140 5.91 -10.59 -1.25
N VAL A 141 6.49 -9.80 -2.15
CA VAL A 141 6.36 -8.33 -2.15
C VAL A 141 4.91 -7.93 -2.38
N LYS A 142 4.26 -8.52 -3.38
CA LYS A 142 2.88 -8.24 -3.76
C LYS A 142 1.90 -8.45 -2.59
N SER A 143 2.12 -9.49 -1.78
CA SER A 143 1.28 -9.79 -0.62
C SER A 143 1.33 -8.73 0.48
N THR A 144 2.40 -7.92 0.55
CA THR A 144 2.51 -6.79 1.49
C THR A 144 1.80 -5.53 1.02
N VAL A 145 1.38 -5.47 -0.25
CA VAL A 145 0.59 -4.36 -0.80
C VAL A 145 -0.89 -4.59 -0.47
N ALA A 146 -1.41 -3.85 0.51
CA ALA A 146 -2.78 -3.99 1.01
C ALA A 146 -3.83 -3.36 0.08
N GLY A 147 -3.47 -2.28 -0.62
CA GLY A 147 -4.38 -1.61 -1.54
C GLY A 147 -3.73 -0.53 -2.40
N VAL A 148 -4.32 -0.31 -3.57
CA VAL A 148 -3.86 0.65 -4.58
C VAL A 148 -5.01 1.59 -4.99
N VAL A 149 -4.77 2.91 -4.96
CA VAL A 149 -5.72 3.92 -5.44
C VAL A 149 -5.23 4.57 -6.74
N LEU A 150 -6.08 4.59 -7.77
CA LEU A 150 -5.74 5.12 -9.08
C LEU A 150 -6.65 6.31 -9.42
N TYR A 151 -6.09 7.50 -9.54
CA TYR A 151 -6.81 8.72 -9.91
C TYR A 151 -6.63 9.00 -11.41
N GLY A 152 -7.74 9.18 -12.14
CA GLY A 152 -7.68 9.52 -13.57
C GLY A 152 -6.90 8.50 -14.39
N ASP A 153 -7.15 7.21 -14.17
CA ASP A 153 -6.34 6.14 -14.72
C ASP A 153 -6.39 6.09 -16.26
N THR A 154 -5.24 6.33 -16.89
CA THR A 154 -5.06 6.30 -18.35
C THR A 154 -5.20 4.89 -18.93
N ARG A 155 -5.16 3.85 -18.08
CA ARG A 155 -5.30 2.44 -18.43
C ARG A 155 -6.70 1.90 -18.14
N ASN A 156 -7.58 2.68 -17.51
CA ASN A 156 -8.88 2.21 -17.03
C ASN A 156 -9.70 1.50 -18.11
N LYS A 157 -9.86 2.06 -19.32
CA LYS A 157 -10.63 1.41 -20.39
C LYS A 157 -9.93 0.20 -20.98
N GLN A 158 -8.60 0.26 -21.11
CA GLN A 158 -7.77 -0.81 -21.64
C GLN A 158 -7.80 -2.05 -20.74
N GLU A 159 -7.90 -1.83 -19.43
CA GLU A 159 -7.92 -2.87 -18.39
C GLU A 159 -9.33 -3.20 -17.86
N ASN A 160 -10.37 -2.64 -18.50
CA ASN A 160 -11.78 -2.80 -18.13
C ASN A 160 -12.10 -2.41 -16.67
N GLY A 161 -11.41 -1.40 -16.14
CA GLY A 161 -11.48 -0.89 -14.77
C GLY A 161 -12.82 -0.28 -14.32
N GLY A 162 -13.85 -0.37 -15.17
CA GLY A 162 -15.23 -0.05 -14.81
C GLY A 162 -15.43 1.42 -14.47
N SER A 163 -15.59 2.27 -15.49
CA SER A 163 -16.49 3.42 -15.30
C SER A 163 -17.88 2.84 -15.03
N LYS A 164 -18.57 3.32 -13.99
CA LYS A 164 -19.95 2.96 -13.67
C LYS A 164 -20.80 2.94 -14.96
N GLU A 165 -21.19 1.74 -15.39
CA GLU A 165 -22.22 1.34 -16.37
C GLU A 165 -21.70 0.27 -17.37
N PRO A 166 -22.39 -0.88 -17.51
CA PRO A 166 -22.04 -1.92 -18.45
C PRO A 166 -22.65 -1.58 -19.82
N LEU A 167 -21.83 -1.30 -20.83
CA LEU A 167 -22.33 -1.18 -22.20
C LEU A 167 -21.52 -2.05 -23.15
N LEU A 168 -22.03 -3.25 -23.38
CA LEU A 168 -22.21 -3.90 -24.70
C LEU A 168 -21.00 -3.96 -25.67
N ALA A 169 -19.77 -3.76 -25.20
CA ALA A 169 -18.57 -3.74 -26.05
C ALA A 169 -17.94 -5.14 -26.26
N GLU A 170 -18.43 -6.18 -25.59
CA GLU A 170 -17.91 -7.55 -25.68
C GLU A 170 -18.42 -8.36 -26.88
N MET A 171 -18.96 -7.73 -27.94
CA MET A 171 -19.47 -8.48 -29.10
C MET A 171 -18.63 -8.41 -30.39
N ILE A 172 -17.48 -7.72 -30.43
CA ILE A 172 -16.66 -7.64 -31.66
C ILE A 172 -15.12 -7.70 -31.47
N ALA A 173 -14.59 -7.93 -30.27
CA ALA A 173 -13.15 -8.09 -30.09
C ALA A 173 -12.71 -9.57 -30.27
N SER A 174 -12.28 -9.88 -31.51
CA SER A 174 -11.39 -10.95 -31.99
C SER A 174 -10.87 -12.02 -31.01
N PRO A 175 -10.89 -13.33 -31.35
CA PRO A 175 -10.64 -14.45 -30.44
C PRO A 175 -9.14 -14.72 -30.12
N ILE A 176 -8.28 -13.70 -30.13
CA ILE A 176 -6.81 -13.89 -29.95
C ILE A 176 -6.29 -13.32 -28.61
N LEU A 177 -7.08 -12.60 -27.82
CA LEU A 177 -6.68 -12.14 -26.48
C LEU A 177 -7.51 -12.84 -25.41
N THR A 178 -7.16 -14.08 -25.11
CA THR A 178 -7.75 -14.91 -24.03
C THR A 178 -7.14 -14.62 -22.65
N SER A 179 -6.43 -13.51 -22.47
CA SER A 179 -6.01 -13.06 -21.14
C SER A 179 -7.19 -12.35 -20.48
N PRO A 180 -7.65 -12.76 -19.28
CA PRO A 180 -8.73 -12.04 -18.61
C PRO A 180 -8.29 -10.59 -18.41
N LEU A 181 -9.12 -9.63 -18.80
CA LEU A 181 -8.87 -8.20 -18.57
C LEU A 181 -8.95 -7.92 -17.05
N PHE A 182 -7.87 -7.36 -16.50
CA PHE A 182 -7.70 -7.09 -15.08
C PHE A 182 -7.31 -5.63 -14.90
N LEU A 183 -8.04 -4.93 -14.04
CA LEU A 183 -7.78 -3.55 -13.63
C LEU A 183 -6.29 -3.29 -13.28
N VAL A 184 -5.67 -4.24 -12.56
CA VAL A 184 -4.22 -4.39 -12.44
C VAL A 184 -3.91 -5.88 -12.68
N PRO A 185 -3.31 -6.26 -13.81
CA PRO A 185 -3.05 -7.67 -14.13
C PRO A 185 -2.21 -8.36 -13.05
N GLY A 186 -2.66 -9.52 -12.57
CA GLY A 186 -1.91 -10.27 -11.56
C GLY A 186 -2.01 -9.75 -10.12
N TYR A 187 -2.94 -8.81 -9.84
CA TYR A 187 -3.21 -8.28 -8.50
C TYR A 187 -4.72 -8.37 -8.13
N PRO A 188 -5.09 -8.56 -6.84
CA PRO A 188 -6.49 -8.74 -6.45
C PRO A 188 -7.36 -7.53 -6.79
N LYS A 189 -8.44 -7.75 -7.55
CA LYS A 189 -9.33 -6.68 -8.02
C LYS A 189 -9.97 -5.90 -6.86
N ASP A 190 -10.26 -6.56 -5.74
CA ASP A 190 -10.84 -5.91 -4.58
C ASP A 190 -9.83 -5.03 -3.83
N GLN A 191 -8.53 -5.18 -4.07
CA GLN A 191 -7.45 -4.36 -3.53
C GLN A 191 -7.06 -3.19 -4.45
N VAL A 192 -7.87 -2.87 -5.46
CA VAL A 192 -7.69 -1.68 -6.29
C VAL A 192 -8.95 -0.83 -6.28
N LYS A 193 -8.80 0.49 -6.13
CA LYS A 193 -9.89 1.46 -6.27
C LYS A 193 -9.53 2.52 -7.30
N VAL A 194 -10.37 2.66 -8.32
CA VAL A 194 -10.23 3.67 -9.37
C VAL A 194 -11.17 4.84 -9.12
N TYR A 195 -10.62 6.05 -9.22
CA TYR A 195 -11.36 7.29 -9.31
C TYR A 195 -11.29 7.80 -10.74
N CYS A 196 -12.44 7.83 -11.40
CA CYS A 196 -12.59 8.36 -12.75
C CYS A 196 -13.79 9.30 -12.80
N ALA A 197 -13.53 10.59 -12.93
CA ALA A 197 -14.59 11.57 -13.10
C ALA A 197 -15.32 11.34 -14.43
N ALA A 198 -16.64 11.52 -14.45
CA ALA A 198 -17.47 11.22 -15.64
C ALA A 198 -17.05 12.01 -16.88
N THR A 199 -16.50 13.21 -16.69
CA THR A 199 -16.01 14.06 -17.78
C THR A 199 -14.54 13.86 -18.09
N ASP A 200 -13.83 12.96 -17.40
CA ASP A 200 -12.41 12.69 -17.65
C ASP A 200 -12.21 11.90 -18.95
N GLY A 201 -11.64 12.57 -19.96
CA GLY A 201 -11.36 11.96 -21.26
C GLY A 201 -10.28 10.87 -21.19
N VAL A 202 -9.42 10.92 -20.16
CA VAL A 202 -8.31 9.98 -19.93
C VAL A 202 -8.82 8.58 -19.58
N CYS A 203 -9.73 8.51 -18.61
CA CYS A 203 -10.38 7.26 -18.22
C CYS A 203 -11.21 6.63 -19.35
N GLY A 204 -11.65 7.43 -20.33
CA GLY A 204 -12.37 7.00 -21.53
C GLY A 204 -11.49 6.36 -22.61
N GLY A 205 -10.18 6.21 -22.36
CA GLY A 205 -9.20 5.61 -23.27
C GLY A 205 -8.65 6.57 -24.33
N ALA A 206 -8.87 7.87 -24.19
CA ALA A 206 -8.21 8.89 -25.00
C ALA A 206 -7.14 9.59 -24.16
N LEU A 207 -6.04 10.08 -24.72
CA LEU A 207 -5.11 10.94 -23.98
C LEU A 207 -5.60 12.39 -23.94
N LEU A 208 -6.89 12.58 -23.63
CA LEU A 208 -7.58 13.87 -23.63
C LEU A 208 -7.76 14.37 -22.19
N VAL A 209 -6.91 15.29 -21.77
CA VAL A 209 -6.99 15.95 -20.47
C VAL A 209 -8.13 16.97 -20.49
N THR A 210 -9.25 16.63 -19.85
CA THR A 210 -10.42 17.51 -19.69
C THR A 210 -10.47 18.09 -18.28
N ALA A 211 -11.45 18.97 -18.01
CA ALA A 211 -11.65 19.52 -16.67
C ALA A 211 -11.84 18.44 -15.59
N GLY A 212 -12.54 17.34 -15.91
CA GLY A 212 -12.73 16.23 -14.97
C GLY A 212 -11.43 15.54 -14.56
N HIS A 213 -10.40 15.59 -15.42
CA HIS A 213 -9.10 15.02 -15.08
C HIS A 213 -8.40 15.76 -13.94
N LEU A 214 -8.82 17.00 -13.64
CA LEU A 214 -8.16 17.88 -12.68
C LEU A 214 -8.89 17.98 -11.33
N THR A 215 -9.96 17.21 -11.11
CA THR A 215 -10.84 17.35 -9.93
C THR A 215 -10.58 16.32 -8.82
N TYR A 216 -9.61 15.41 -8.98
CA TYR A 216 -9.39 14.29 -8.05
C TYR A 216 -8.95 14.68 -6.63
N MET A 217 -8.75 15.96 -6.35
CA MET A 217 -8.63 16.48 -4.98
C MET A 217 -9.85 16.15 -4.12
N ASP A 218 -11.03 16.15 -4.72
CA ASP A 218 -12.29 15.88 -4.03
C ASP A 218 -12.39 14.41 -3.57
N ASP A 219 -11.66 13.51 -4.23
CA ASP A 219 -11.65 12.07 -3.95
C ASP A 219 -10.62 11.66 -2.88
N VAL A 220 -9.70 12.54 -2.49
CA VAL A 220 -8.58 12.21 -1.58
C VAL A 220 -9.07 11.68 -0.22
N SER A 221 -10.17 12.23 0.31
CA SER A 221 -10.70 11.77 1.59
C SER A 221 -11.21 10.33 1.50
N ASP A 222 -12.02 10.04 0.48
CA ASP A 222 -12.57 8.69 0.25
C ASP A 222 -11.46 7.67 -0.09
N ALA A 223 -10.39 8.12 -0.75
CA ALA A 223 -9.22 7.29 -1.02
C ALA A 223 -8.45 6.93 0.25
N ALA A 224 -8.20 7.91 1.12
CA ALA A 224 -7.54 7.65 2.39
C ALA A 224 -8.39 6.75 3.31
N ASP A 225 -9.71 6.95 3.35
CA ASP A 225 -10.64 6.11 4.11
C ASP A 225 -10.65 4.66 3.59
N TRP A 226 -10.66 4.49 2.26
CA TRP A 226 -10.64 3.17 1.64
C TRP A 226 -9.31 2.44 1.88
N LEU A 227 -8.18 3.14 1.76
CA LEU A 227 -6.86 2.59 2.07
C LEU A 227 -6.75 2.19 3.54
N GLU A 228 -7.29 2.99 4.46
CA GLU A 228 -7.36 2.63 5.88
C GLU A 228 -8.12 1.31 6.12
N GLY A 229 -9.23 1.10 5.42
CA GLY A 229 -9.97 -0.17 5.46
C GLY A 229 -9.12 -1.36 4.98
N LYS A 230 -8.30 -1.16 3.96
CA LYS A 230 -7.36 -2.19 3.45
C LYS A 230 -6.22 -2.47 4.42
N ILE A 231 -5.62 -1.43 4.98
CA ILE A 231 -4.58 -1.55 6.03
C ILE A 231 -5.12 -2.34 7.22
N SER A 232 -6.33 -2.03 7.69
CA SER A 232 -6.97 -2.71 8.83
C SER A 232 -7.20 -4.20 8.56
N SER A 233 -7.60 -4.53 7.33
CA SER A 233 -7.80 -5.91 6.88
C SER A 233 -6.48 -6.69 6.84
N ALA A 234 -5.40 -6.07 6.34
CA ALA A 234 -4.07 -6.67 6.27
C ALA A 234 -3.44 -6.88 7.66
N GLY A 235 -3.59 -5.92 8.58
CA GLY A 235 -3.08 -6.05 9.95
C GLY A 235 -3.76 -7.16 10.75
N SER A 236 -5.06 -7.41 10.48
CA SER A 236 -5.83 -8.49 11.12
C SER A 236 -5.37 -9.88 10.65
N SER A 237 -4.97 -10.04 9.39
CA SER A 237 -4.43 -11.30 8.88
C SER A 237 -3.06 -11.67 9.48
N THR A 238 -2.21 -10.68 9.80
CA THR A 238 -0.87 -10.88 10.37
C THR A 238 -0.92 -11.22 11.86
N SER A 239 -1.88 -10.66 12.60
CA SER A 239 -2.12 -11.00 14.02
C SER A 239 -2.72 -12.40 14.19
N SER A 240 -3.59 -12.82 13.26
CA SER A 240 -4.17 -14.19 13.24
C SER A 240 -3.13 -15.29 13.01
N SER A 241 -2.03 -14.99 12.32
CA SER A 241 -0.97 -15.94 11.96
C SER A 241 0.15 -16.03 12.99
N SER A 242 0.30 -15.03 13.85
CA SER A 242 1.28 -15.03 14.95
C SER A 242 0.79 -15.80 16.20
N ASP A 243 -0.52 -15.89 16.43
CA ASP A 243 -1.09 -16.68 17.54
C ASP A 243 -1.11 -18.20 17.28
N ALA A 244 -1.03 -18.64 16.02
CA ALA A 244 -0.96 -20.06 15.65
C ALA A 244 0.42 -20.69 15.92
N SER A 245 1.44 -19.88 16.24
CA SER A 245 2.82 -20.33 16.49
C SER A 245 3.21 -20.28 17.96
N SER A 246 2.36 -20.77 18.88
CA SER A 246 2.78 -20.97 20.29
C SER A 246 2.20 -22.19 21.01
N SER A 247 1.48 -23.09 20.33
CA SER A 247 1.07 -24.39 20.90
C SER A 247 1.78 -25.55 20.20
N GLY A 248 3.03 -25.79 20.56
CA GLY A 248 3.81 -26.90 20.00
C GLY A 248 5.19 -27.09 20.64
N ALA A 249 5.28 -26.95 21.97
CA ALA A 249 6.50 -27.28 22.69
C ALA A 249 6.38 -28.62 23.44
N ALA A 250 7.38 -29.46 23.19
CA ALA A 250 7.85 -30.61 23.97
C ALA A 250 7.15 -31.97 23.78
N SER A 251 7.78 -32.81 22.96
CA SER A 251 8.00 -34.23 23.29
C SER A 251 9.25 -34.72 22.56
N SER A 252 10.40 -34.60 23.21
CA SER A 252 11.67 -35.18 22.79
C SER A 252 11.95 -36.48 23.56
N SER A 253 12.17 -37.54 22.78
CA SER A 253 13.21 -38.57 22.92
C SER A 253 13.22 -39.58 24.08
N SER A 254 13.39 -40.84 23.63
CA SER A 254 14.31 -41.88 24.11
C SER A 254 13.98 -42.69 25.37
N SER A 255 13.95 -44.02 25.15
CA SER A 255 14.00 -45.11 26.13
C SER A 255 15.16 -44.99 27.12
N PRO A 256 15.04 -45.66 28.29
CA PRO A 256 16.00 -46.73 28.60
C PRO A 256 15.36 -47.96 29.25
N GLY A 257 16.11 -49.07 29.22
CA GLY A 257 15.76 -50.33 29.85
C GLY A 257 16.10 -50.43 31.35
N SER A 258 15.53 -51.47 31.94
CA SER A 258 15.90 -52.25 33.14
C SER A 258 16.44 -51.54 34.39
N SER A 259 15.70 -51.68 35.50
CA SER A 259 16.11 -52.46 36.69
C SER A 259 15.22 -52.09 37.88
N GLY A 260 14.53 -53.08 38.46
CA GLY A 260 13.73 -52.91 39.67
C GLY A 260 13.84 -54.16 40.54
N SER A 261 14.84 -54.17 41.42
CA SER A 261 14.97 -55.11 42.53
C SER A 261 14.17 -54.59 43.72
N GLY A 262 13.39 -55.45 44.37
CA GLY A 262 12.85 -55.16 45.70
C GLY A 262 11.78 -56.15 46.15
N LEU A 263 11.91 -56.58 47.41
CA LEU A 263 11.05 -57.46 48.22
C LEU A 263 11.29 -58.97 47.96
N GLY A 264 11.84 -59.78 48.86
CA GLY A 264 11.95 -59.71 50.31
C GLY A 264 11.22 -60.92 50.93
N SER A 265 11.99 -61.84 51.51
CA SER A 265 11.58 -62.94 52.43
C SER A 265 10.85 -64.16 51.87
N LEU A 266 11.45 -65.36 52.00
CA LEU A 266 10.98 -66.47 52.87
C LEU A 266 11.75 -67.80 52.60
N PHE A 267 12.29 -68.40 53.67
CA PHE A 267 12.67 -69.83 53.89
C PHE A 267 13.72 -70.45 52.92
N GLY A 268 14.69 -71.29 53.32
CA GLY A 268 14.95 -72.04 54.55
C GLY A 268 15.52 -73.43 54.18
N GLY A 269 16.65 -73.83 54.78
CA GLY A 269 17.24 -75.20 54.76
C GLY A 269 18.01 -75.55 53.48
N GLY A 270 19.17 -76.20 53.48
CA GLY A 270 19.80 -77.06 54.48
C GLY A 270 20.28 -78.32 53.76
N PHE A 271 21.57 -78.61 53.89
CA PHE A 271 22.34 -79.78 53.40
C PHE A 271 22.83 -79.74 51.95
#